data_AF-A0A2E3HPX4-F1
#
_entry.id   AF-A0A2E3HPX4-F1
#
_cell.length_a   1.000
_cell.length_b   1.000
_cell.length_c   1.000
_cell.angle_alpha   90.00
_cell.angle_beta   90.00
_cell.angle_gamma   90.00
#
_symmetry.space_group_name_H-M   'P 1'
#
loop_
_entity.id
_entity.type
_entity.pdbx_description
1 polymer ?
#
loop_
_entity_poly.entity_id
_entity_poly.type
_entity_poly.pdbx_seq_one_letter_code
_entity_poly.pdbx_strand_id
1 'polypeptide(L)' 'MSISLNTLKLHNDRLQELIKKLDDNFGWEPVHPKETIESIMYRAGQASVIDYIKSIEEDEI' A
#
# COMPACT_ATOMS: atom_id res chain seq x y z
N MET A 1 28.88 -9.87 4.60
CA MET A 1 28.22 -9.70 3.29
C MET A 1 27.99 -8.20 3.11
N SER A 2 28.77 -7.52 2.28
CA SER A 2 28.65 -6.06 2.11
C SER A 2 27.52 -5.76 1.13
N ILE A 3 26.41 -5.23 1.64
CA ILE A 3 25.31 -4.76 0.80
C ILE A 3 25.80 -3.51 0.06
N SER A 4 25.75 -3.54 -1.27
CA SER A 4 26.13 -2.38 -2.08
C SER A 4 25.04 -1.30 -2.06
N LEU A 5 25.41 -0.03 -2.27
CA LEU A 5 24.45 1.07 -2.42
C LEU A 5 23.44 0.81 -3.55
N ASN A 6 23.90 0.23 -4.66
CA ASN A 6 23.06 -0.12 -5.80
C ASN A 6 22.00 -1.17 -5.42
N THR A 7 22.37 -2.15 -4.58
CA THR A 7 21.41 -3.13 -4.07
C THR A 7 20.39 -2.48 -3.14
N LEU A 8 20.79 -1.59 -2.21
CA LEU A 8 19.83 -0.89 -1.33
C LEU A 8 18.82 -0.06 -2.14
N LYS A 9 19.31 0.70 -3.13
CA LYS A 9 18.45 1.48 -4.02
C LYS A 9 17.43 0.61 -4.75
N LEU A 10 17.87 -0.52 -5.32
CA LEU A 10 16.98 -1.47 -5.99
C LEU A 10 15.90 -2.06 -5.05
N HIS A 11 16.23 -2.32 -3.79
CA HIS A 11 15.25 -2.82 -2.82
C HIS A 11 14.21 -1.74 -2.49
N ASN A 12 14.64 -0.48 -2.34
CA ASN A 12 13.73 0.63 -2.15
C ASN A 12 12.81 0.84 -3.35
N ASP A 13 13.36 0.83 -4.57
CA ASP A 13 12.59 0.99 -5.81
C ASP A 13 11.52 -0.12 -5.95
N ARG A 14 11.86 -1.36 -5.59
CA ARG A 14 10.92 -2.50 -5.57
C ARG A 14 9.83 -2.36 -4.51
N LEU A 15 10.19 -1.86 -3.33
CA LEU A 15 9.23 -1.61 -2.25
C LEU A 15 8.20 -0.55 -2.69
N GLN A 16 8.67 0.55 -3.28
CA GLN A 16 7.81 1.59 -3.83
C GLN A 16 6.87 1.05 -4.92
N GLU A 17 7.38 0.21 -5.83
CA GLU A 17 6.56 -0.42 -6.87
C GLU A 17 5.49 -1.35 -6.27
N LEU A 18 5.82 -2.07 -5.18
CA LEU A 18 4.87 -2.94 -4.48
C LEU A 18 3.77 -2.12 -3.82
N ILE A 19 4.12 -1.04 -3.10
CA ILE A 19 3.15 -0.16 -2.44
C ILE A 19 2.23 0.47 -3.48
N LYS A 20 2.79 0.93 -4.61
CA LYS A 20 1.99 1.46 -5.72
C LYS A 20 0.99 0.43 -6.25
N LYS A 21 1.41 -0.82 -6.46
CA LYS A 21 0.49 -1.90 -6.91
C LYS A 21 -0.60 -2.19 -5.88
N LEU A 22 -0.31 -2.12 -4.59
CA LEU A 22 -1.32 -2.28 -3.55
C LEU A 22 -2.35 -1.14 -3.61
N ASP A 23 -1.89 0.10 -3.73
CA ASP A 23 -2.77 1.28 -3.83
C ASP A 23 -3.64 1.24 -5.08
N ASP A 24 -3.06 0.88 -6.23
CA ASP A 24 -3.77 0.78 -7.52
C ASP A 24 -4.89 -0.30 -7.51
N ASN A 25 -4.81 -1.31 -6.64
CA ASN A 25 -5.75 -2.45 -6.62
C ASN A 25 -6.68 -2.47 -5.41
N PHE A 26 -6.25 -1.90 -4.28
CA PHE A 26 -6.98 -1.99 -3.00
C PHE A 26 -6.98 -0.68 -2.22
N GLY A 27 -6.49 0.40 -2.81
CA GLY A 27 -6.53 1.73 -2.21
C GLY A 27 -7.96 2.25 -2.06
N TRP A 28 -8.06 3.44 -1.48
CA TRP A 28 -9.36 4.09 -1.31
C TRP A 28 -9.99 4.45 -2.67
N GLU A 29 -11.28 4.21 -2.78
CA GLU A 29 -12.09 4.60 -3.94
C GLU A 29 -13.44 5.19 -3.49
N PRO A 30 -14.03 6.10 -4.29
CA PRO A 30 -15.36 6.62 -4.02
C PRO A 30 -16.42 5.52 -3.95
N VAL A 31 -17.33 5.64 -2.99
CA VAL A 31 -18.46 4.71 -2.83
C VAL A 31 -19.58 5.07 -3.81
N HIS A 32 -20.02 4.09 -4.60
CA HIS A 32 -21.16 4.20 -5.48
C HIS A 32 -22.44 3.71 -4.79
N PRO A 33 -23.61 4.39 -4.94
CA PRO A 33 -24.86 4.01 -4.26
C PRO A 33 -25.42 2.61 -4.57
N LYS A 34 -24.86 1.92 -5.57
CA LYS A 34 -25.26 0.55 -5.95
C LYS A 34 -24.48 -0.53 -5.21
N GLU A 35 -23.45 -0.13 -4.47
CA GLU A 35 -22.61 -1.05 -3.72
C GLU A 35 -23.29 -1.46 -2.43
N THR A 36 -23.10 -2.71 -2.03
CA THR A 36 -23.62 -3.19 -0.75
C THR A 36 -22.71 -2.72 0.39
N ILE A 37 -23.28 -2.61 1.59
CA ILE A 37 -22.55 -2.16 2.78
C ILE A 37 -21.35 -3.09 3.06
N GLU A 38 -21.51 -4.39 2.88
CA GLU A 38 -20.46 -5.39 3.10
C GLU A 38 -19.28 -5.16 2.16
N SER A 39 -19.55 -4.85 0.89
CA SER A 39 -18.52 -4.55 -0.10
C SER A 39 -17.76 -3.27 0.24
N ILE A 40 -18.47 -2.23 0.67
CA ILE A 40 -17.88 -0.96 1.11
C ILE A 40 -16.99 -1.18 2.33
N MET A 41 -17.47 -1.91 3.35
CA MET A 41 -16.72 -2.21 4.57
C MET A 41 -15.47 -3.05 4.28
N TYR A 42 -15.58 -4.04 3.39
CA TYR A 42 -14.45 -4.86 2.98
C TYR A 42 -13.35 -4.02 2.32
N ARG A 43 -13.71 -3.16 1.35
CA ARG A 43 -12.75 -2.25 0.70
C ARG A 43 -12.15 -1.25 1.68
N ALA A 44 -12.95 -0.67 2.57
CA ALA A 44 -12.44 0.23 3.60
C ALA A 44 -11.42 -0.46 4.53
N GLY A 45 -11.66 -1.74 4.87
CA GLY A 45 -10.71 -2.55 5.61
C GLY A 45 -9.39 -2.73 4.84
N GLN A 46 -9.45 -3.03 3.54
CA GLN A 46 -8.26 -3.16 2.70
C GLN A 46 -7.44 -1.86 2.63
N ALA A 47 -8.11 -0.72 2.41
CA ALA A 47 -7.46 0.58 2.39
C ALA A 47 -6.77 0.90 3.73
N SER A 48 -7.41 0.58 4.87
CA SER A 48 -6.81 0.80 6.20
C SER A 48 -5.53 -0.01 6.43
N VAL A 49 -5.40 -1.19 5.82
CA VAL A 49 -4.18 -2.00 5.89
C VAL A 49 -3.06 -1.35 5.07
N ILE A 50 -3.37 -0.80 3.90
CA ILE A 50 -2.40 -0.05 3.08
C ILE A 50 -1.90 1.19 3.82
N ASP A 51 -2.81 1.93 4.45
CA ASP A 51 -2.45 3.12 5.24
C ASP A 51 -1.51 2.76 6.40
N TYR A 52 -1.76 1.63 7.08
CA TYR A 52 -0.86 1.12 8.12
C TYR A 52 0.52 0.72 7.58
N ILE A 53 0.60 0.12 6.39
CA ILE A 53 1.89 -0.20 5.76
C ILE A 53 2.66 1.08 5.43
N LYS A 54 1.97 2.09 4.88
CA LYS A 54 2.56 3.41 4.59
C LYS A 54 3.05 4.10 5.86
N SER A 55 2.33 3.99 6.99
CA SER A 55 2.79 4.59 8.25
C SER A 55 4.05 3.94 8.80
N ILE A 56 4.22 2.62 8.66
CA ILE A 56 5.46 1.93 9.06
C ILE A 56 6.65 2.45 8.23
N GLU A 57 6.44 2.65 6.93
CA GLU A 57 7.47 3.21 6.04
C GLU A 57 7.87 4.64 6.43
N GLU A 58 6.91 5.48 6.80
CA GLU A 58 7.17 6.84 7.27
C GLU A 58 7.88 6.88 8.63
N ASP A 59 7.57 5.95 9.54
CA ASP A 59 8.17 5.87 10.88
C ASP A 59 9.60 5.28 10.90
N GLU A 60 9.98 4.48 9.89
CA GLU A 60 11.31 3.86 9.77
C GLU A 60 12.37 4.72 9.04
N ILE A 61 12.00 5.91 8.52
CA ILE A 61 12.89 6.81 7.75
C ILE A 61 13.23 8.10 8.52
#